data_AF-A0A9D8TZR3-F1
#
_entry.id   AF-A0A9D8TZR3-F1
#
_cell.length_a   1.000
_cell.length_b   1.000
_cell.length_c   1.000
_cell.angle_alpha   90.00
_cell.angle_beta   90.00
_cell.angle_gamma   90.00
#
_symmetry.space_group_name_H-M   'P 1'
#
loop_
_entity.id
_entity.type
_entity.pdbx_description
1 polymer ?
#
loop_
_entity_poly.entity_id
_entity_poly.type
_entity_poly.pdbx_seq_one_letter_code
_entity_poly.pdbx_strand_id
1 'polypeptide(L)'
;MSPMPKLKRLIVLRNTPDWAANSALWQSEKRLDPSQFMPDPLPPGFPVDTEQLILNWNSTFADDFFAVRQTIKEIALEQFKKSRPDEILTQREFEQDMEPWLTDTLIHFSDDDDFAAENLFDATEQPLKTGGIARWPSPVLGNTLVNRRAEKHFLKLRFWLHRKVRLYPAKLAFLKPLITGGESIASIENEPCYIFFQTNNYMLNPTGLSPERVVSFLDHLRANRSFRAEPIRLVTLSDQYLSICNKLPTSITMLRNIMNSVEKAEWHSAIEREIRQMAGIEFPEELVWVSPVHRELVDYFLNTVIKELT
;
A
#
# COMPACT_ATOMS: atom_id res chain seq x y z
N MET A 1 -5.88 -9.39 39.65
CA MET A 1 -5.78 -9.84 38.24
C MET A 1 -4.39 -9.48 37.77
N SER A 2 -3.59 -10.45 37.31
CA SER A 2 -2.27 -10.14 36.74
C SER A 2 -2.44 -9.32 35.46
N PRO A 3 -1.60 -8.29 35.21
CA PRO A 3 -1.62 -7.58 33.95
C PRO A 3 -1.39 -8.58 32.81
N MET A 4 -2.23 -8.53 31.78
CA MET A 4 -2.03 -9.36 30.59
C MET A 4 -0.71 -8.97 29.92
N PRO A 5 0.03 -9.94 29.35
CA PRO A 5 1.27 -9.64 28.65
C PRO A 5 1.01 -8.67 27.48
N LYS A 6 1.98 -7.78 27.25
CA LYS A 6 2.01 -6.89 26.08
C LYS A 6 2.27 -7.74 24.84
N LEU A 7 1.55 -7.47 23.75
CA LEU A 7 1.78 -8.17 22.49
C LEU A 7 3.06 -7.64 21.82
N LYS A 8 3.81 -8.54 21.19
CA LYS A 8 4.91 -8.20 20.29
C LYS A 8 4.39 -7.43 19.09
N ARG A 9 5.19 -6.55 18.51
CA ARG A 9 4.83 -5.61 17.44
C ARG A 9 5.74 -5.85 16.26
N LEU A 10 5.21 -6.39 15.18
CA LEU A 10 5.95 -6.75 13.98
C LEU A 10 5.41 -5.99 12.77
N ILE A 11 6.33 -5.42 11.99
CA ILE A 11 6.03 -4.97 10.62
C ILE A 11 6.71 -5.94 9.65
N VAL A 12 5.97 -6.40 8.65
CA VAL A 12 6.48 -7.25 7.57
C VAL A 12 6.30 -6.51 6.24
N LEU A 13 7.42 -6.19 5.61
CA LEU A 13 7.45 -5.48 4.33
C LEU A 13 7.35 -6.47 3.17
N ARG A 14 6.50 -6.19 2.20
CA ARG A 14 6.39 -6.99 0.98
C ARG A 14 7.73 -7.06 0.25
N ASN A 15 7.98 -8.18 -0.41
CA ASN A 15 9.18 -8.34 -1.23
C ASN A 15 9.15 -7.32 -2.38
N THR A 16 10.13 -6.43 -2.38
CA THR A 16 10.41 -5.50 -3.45
C THR A 16 11.80 -5.76 -4.03
N PRO A 17 12.05 -5.36 -5.28
CA PRO A 17 13.39 -5.37 -5.87
C PRO A 17 14.42 -4.66 -4.99
N ASP A 18 15.68 -5.05 -5.13
CA ASP A 18 16.79 -4.32 -4.53
C ASP A 18 17.03 -3.02 -5.30
N TRP A 19 16.31 -1.97 -4.89
CA TRP A 19 16.34 -0.66 -5.54
C TRP A 19 17.73 -0.05 -5.56
N ALA A 20 18.50 -0.20 -4.48
CA ALA A 20 19.86 0.31 -4.39
C ALA A 20 20.80 -0.40 -5.37
N ALA A 21 20.77 -1.73 -5.42
CA ALA A 21 21.57 -2.50 -6.37
C ALA A 21 21.18 -2.20 -7.83
N ASN A 22 19.88 -2.08 -8.12
CA ASN A 22 19.40 -1.75 -9.45
C ASN A 22 19.81 -0.32 -9.88
N SER A 23 19.78 0.66 -8.97
CA SER A 23 20.31 2.01 -9.25
C SER A 23 21.80 1.95 -9.55
N ALA A 24 22.61 1.28 -8.72
CA ALA A 24 24.05 1.16 -8.93
C ALA A 24 24.38 0.54 -10.30
N LEU A 25 23.71 -0.55 -10.66
CA LEU A 25 23.83 -1.21 -11.96
C LEU A 25 23.38 -0.32 -13.11
N TRP A 26 22.25 0.40 -12.97
CA TRP A 26 21.82 1.36 -13.97
C TRP A 26 22.85 2.46 -14.20
N GLN A 27 23.45 2.99 -13.15
CA GLN A 27 24.46 4.03 -13.26
C GLN A 27 25.74 3.54 -13.94
N SER A 28 26.15 2.29 -13.75
CA SER A 28 27.34 1.72 -14.39
C SER A 28 27.10 1.21 -15.82
N GLU A 29 25.98 0.54 -16.09
CA GLU A 29 25.77 -0.21 -17.33
C GLU A 29 24.72 0.41 -18.27
N LYS A 30 23.85 1.30 -17.74
CA LYS A 30 22.70 1.88 -18.47
C LYS A 30 21.79 0.82 -19.10
N ARG A 31 21.80 -0.38 -18.53
CA ARG A 31 21.01 -1.54 -18.93
C ARG A 31 20.78 -2.42 -17.70
N LEU A 32 19.57 -2.95 -17.59
CA LEU A 32 19.17 -3.90 -16.55
C LEU A 32 18.37 -5.03 -17.17
N ASP A 33 18.44 -6.21 -16.58
CA ASP A 33 17.55 -7.32 -16.93
C ASP A 33 16.18 -7.07 -16.26
N PRO A 34 15.07 -7.05 -17.01
CA PRO A 34 13.73 -6.86 -16.43
C PRO A 34 13.40 -7.80 -15.29
N SER A 35 13.94 -9.02 -15.26
CA SER A 35 13.75 -9.97 -14.15
C SER A 35 14.29 -9.48 -12.80
N GLN A 36 15.14 -8.45 -12.78
CA GLN A 36 15.66 -7.84 -11.55
C GLN A 36 14.70 -6.88 -10.87
N PHE A 37 13.69 -6.37 -11.60
CA PHE A 37 12.75 -5.37 -11.07
C PHE A 37 11.29 -5.60 -11.45
N MET A 38 10.99 -6.51 -12.38
CA MET A 38 9.64 -6.92 -12.73
C MET A 38 9.28 -8.22 -12.01
N PRO A 39 8.05 -8.33 -11.48
CA PRO A 39 7.57 -9.58 -10.89
C PRO A 39 7.38 -10.66 -11.97
N ASP A 40 7.75 -11.90 -11.64
CA ASP A 40 7.49 -13.08 -12.46
C ASP A 40 6.75 -14.16 -11.63
N PRO A 41 5.51 -14.55 -12.02
CA PRO A 41 4.74 -14.03 -13.14
C PRO A 41 4.20 -12.61 -12.89
N LEU A 42 3.96 -11.87 -13.97
CA LEU A 42 3.33 -10.55 -13.89
C LEU A 42 1.91 -10.65 -13.28
N PRO A 43 1.61 -9.90 -12.20
CA PRO A 43 0.28 -9.89 -11.61
C PRO A 43 -0.77 -9.35 -12.60
N PRO A 44 -2.02 -9.86 -12.57
CA PRO A 44 -3.10 -9.32 -13.40
C PRO A 44 -3.29 -7.81 -13.20
N GLY A 45 -3.19 -7.05 -14.30
CA GLY A 45 -3.32 -5.58 -14.30
C GLY A 45 -1.99 -4.83 -14.15
N PHE A 46 -0.86 -5.53 -13.95
CA PHE A 46 0.46 -4.91 -13.98
C PHE A 46 0.75 -4.34 -15.38
N PRO A 47 1.26 -3.10 -15.51
CA PRO A 47 1.53 -2.50 -16.81
C PRO A 47 2.58 -3.27 -17.63
N VAL A 48 2.22 -3.70 -18.84
CA VAL A 48 3.11 -4.47 -19.73
C VAL A 48 4.27 -3.66 -20.28
N ASP A 49 4.14 -2.33 -20.24
CA ASP A 49 5.10 -1.32 -20.70
C ASP A 49 6.03 -0.81 -19.59
N THR A 50 6.04 -1.46 -18.42
CA THR A 50 6.82 -1.04 -17.23
C THR A 50 8.29 -0.80 -17.53
N GLU A 51 8.95 -1.72 -18.24
CA GLU A 51 10.36 -1.57 -18.62
C GLU A 51 10.59 -0.28 -19.41
N GLN A 52 9.77 -0.04 -20.45
CA GLN A 52 9.90 1.14 -21.29
C GLN A 52 9.64 2.43 -20.50
N LEU A 53 8.67 2.43 -19.58
CA LEU A 53 8.39 3.58 -18.70
C LEU A 53 9.58 3.91 -17.79
N ILE A 54 10.26 2.90 -17.24
CA ILE A 54 11.45 3.08 -16.40
C ILE A 54 12.63 3.61 -17.23
N LEU A 55 12.88 3.06 -18.42
CA LEU A 55 13.93 3.57 -19.33
C LEU A 55 13.66 5.03 -19.73
N ASN A 56 12.39 5.35 -19.96
CA ASN A 56 11.92 6.68 -20.26
C ASN A 56 12.15 7.65 -19.09
N TRP A 57 11.83 7.24 -17.86
CA TRP A 57 12.16 8.00 -16.65
C TRP A 57 13.65 8.26 -16.55
N ASN A 58 14.46 7.20 -16.60
CA ASN A 58 15.90 7.26 -16.38
C ASN A 58 16.67 8.07 -17.44
N SER A 59 16.05 8.33 -18.60
CA SER A 59 16.61 9.19 -19.65
C SER A 59 16.09 10.64 -19.59
N THR A 60 15.16 10.95 -18.70
CA THR A 60 14.48 12.24 -18.62
C THR A 60 14.82 13.01 -17.34
N PHE A 61 14.94 12.32 -16.20
CA PHE A 61 15.12 12.93 -14.88
C PHE A 61 16.56 12.80 -14.36
N ALA A 62 16.93 13.65 -13.41
CA ALA A 62 18.26 13.67 -12.83
C ALA A 62 18.58 12.38 -12.06
N ASP A 63 17.65 11.94 -11.21
CA ASP A 63 17.73 10.66 -10.52
C ASP A 63 17.05 9.56 -11.31
N ASP A 64 17.69 8.39 -11.34
CA ASP A 64 17.06 7.21 -11.91
C ASP A 64 15.90 6.72 -11.02
N PHE A 65 14.98 6.00 -11.64
CA PHE A 65 13.77 5.49 -11.03
C PHE A 65 14.08 4.65 -9.79
N PHE A 66 15.16 3.86 -9.81
CA PHE A 66 15.51 2.98 -8.70
C PHE A 66 16.07 3.77 -7.52
N ALA A 67 16.89 4.79 -7.77
CA ALA A 67 17.34 5.73 -6.73
C ALA A 67 16.13 6.39 -6.05
N VAL A 68 15.17 6.88 -6.82
CA VAL A 68 13.94 7.47 -6.27
C VAL A 68 13.14 6.47 -5.44
N ARG A 69 12.97 5.23 -5.92
CA ARG A 69 12.28 4.16 -5.15
C ARG A 69 13.02 3.83 -3.85
N GLN A 70 14.35 3.80 -3.87
CA GLN A 70 15.17 3.57 -2.68
C GLN A 70 14.99 4.71 -1.66
N THR A 71 15.03 5.97 -2.08
CA THR A 71 14.82 7.11 -1.17
C THR A 71 13.42 7.10 -0.55
N ILE A 72 12.38 6.79 -1.33
CA ILE A 72 11.02 6.67 -0.80
C ILE A 72 10.95 5.55 0.25
N LYS A 73 11.61 4.42 -0.01
CA LYS A 73 11.68 3.30 0.93
C LYS A 73 12.36 3.70 2.24
N GLU A 74 13.46 4.43 2.19
CA GLU A 74 14.17 4.92 3.38
C GLU A 74 13.29 5.84 4.22
N ILE A 75 12.58 6.77 3.57
CA ILE A 75 11.61 7.67 4.21
C ILE A 75 10.49 6.86 4.89
N ALA A 76 9.92 5.87 4.19
CA ALA A 76 8.88 4.99 4.73
C ALA A 76 9.38 4.17 5.94
N LEU A 77 10.61 3.62 5.87
CA LEU A 77 11.24 2.89 6.97
C LEU A 77 11.43 3.76 8.22
N GLU A 78 11.88 5.00 8.07
CA GLU A 78 11.99 5.92 9.20
C GLU A 78 10.62 6.23 9.81
N GLN A 79 9.58 6.35 8.98
CA GLN A 79 8.21 6.51 9.47
C GLN A 79 7.70 5.26 10.20
N PHE A 80 7.96 4.05 9.69
CA PHE A 80 7.59 2.80 10.37
C PHE A 80 8.24 2.69 11.75
N LYS A 81 9.51 3.08 11.91
CA LYS A 81 10.20 3.08 13.21
C LYS A 81 9.48 3.94 14.25
N LYS A 82 8.83 5.04 13.86
CA LYS A 82 8.05 5.90 14.78
C LYS A 82 6.83 5.19 15.37
N SER A 83 6.31 4.16 14.70
CA SER A 83 5.24 3.32 15.26
C SER A 83 5.71 2.37 16.37
N ARG A 84 7.02 2.33 16.64
CA ARG A 84 7.67 1.52 17.68
C ARG A 84 7.37 0.02 17.52
N PRO A 85 7.65 -0.57 16.34
CA PRO A 85 7.69 -2.02 16.22
C PRO A 85 8.83 -2.57 17.09
N ASP A 86 8.68 -3.80 17.56
CA ASP A 86 9.78 -4.56 18.13
C ASP A 86 10.74 -5.00 17.01
N GLU A 87 10.19 -5.39 15.85
CA GLU A 87 10.96 -5.76 14.65
C GLU A 87 10.30 -5.31 13.34
N ILE A 88 11.14 -5.09 12.32
CA ILE A 88 10.73 -4.87 10.93
C ILE A 88 11.45 -5.93 10.09
N LEU A 89 10.70 -6.81 9.44
CA LEU A 89 11.22 -7.90 8.62
C LEU A 89 10.82 -7.70 7.16
N THR A 90 11.64 -8.19 6.24
CA THR A 90 11.20 -8.47 4.88
C THR A 90 10.24 -9.67 4.88
N GLN A 91 9.38 -9.77 3.87
CA GLN A 91 8.51 -10.91 3.67
C GLN A 91 9.30 -12.22 3.62
N ARG A 92 10.48 -12.23 2.96
CA ARG A 92 11.34 -13.40 2.91
C ARG A 92 11.85 -13.83 4.29
N GLU A 93 12.34 -12.89 5.11
CA GLU A 93 12.81 -13.20 6.47
C GLU A 93 11.66 -13.72 7.33
N PHE A 94 10.48 -13.09 7.24
CA PHE A 94 9.29 -13.54 7.94
C PHE A 94 8.89 -14.96 7.52
N GLU A 95 8.84 -15.26 6.22
CA GLU A 95 8.50 -16.60 5.72
C GLU A 95 9.50 -17.68 6.14
N GLN A 96 10.77 -17.31 6.34
CA GLN A 96 11.83 -18.23 6.78
C GLN A 96 11.77 -18.57 8.28
N ASP A 97 11.30 -17.65 9.12
CA ASP A 97 11.27 -17.81 10.58
C ASP A 97 10.00 -17.20 11.21
N MET A 98 8.81 -17.62 10.74
CA MET A 98 7.54 -17.05 11.23
C MET A 98 7.10 -17.58 12.59
N GLU A 99 7.56 -18.77 13.01
CA GLU A 99 7.08 -19.47 14.22
C GLU A 99 7.09 -18.59 15.49
N PRO A 100 8.14 -17.79 15.77
CA PRO A 100 8.15 -16.89 16.92
C PRO A 100 7.04 -15.83 16.91
N TRP A 101 6.46 -15.55 15.74
CA TRP A 101 5.49 -14.48 15.50
C TRP A 101 4.04 -14.97 15.43
N LEU A 102 3.80 -16.28 15.46
CA LEU A 102 2.46 -16.86 15.34
C LEU A 102 1.63 -16.76 16.63
N THR A 103 2.23 -16.32 17.73
CA THR A 103 1.57 -16.15 19.03
C THR A 103 1.94 -14.82 19.66
N ASP A 104 1.00 -14.25 20.43
CA ASP A 104 1.17 -13.02 21.21
C ASP A 104 1.83 -11.86 20.44
N THR A 105 1.44 -11.71 19.16
CA THR A 105 2.04 -10.75 18.22
C THR A 105 0.95 -9.99 17.47
N LEU A 106 1.21 -8.71 17.19
CA LEU A 106 0.51 -7.88 16.23
C LEU A 106 1.39 -7.75 14.99
N ILE A 107 0.89 -8.20 13.84
CA ILE A 107 1.60 -8.20 12.56
C ILE A 107 0.92 -7.20 11.63
N HIS A 108 1.67 -6.20 11.19
CA HIS A 108 1.27 -5.30 10.12
C HIS A 108 2.03 -5.65 8.84
N PHE A 109 1.31 -5.97 7.78
CA PHE A 109 1.92 -6.14 6.46
C PHE A 109 1.92 -4.80 5.74
N SER A 110 2.96 -4.46 4.98
CA SER A 110 2.98 -3.18 4.24
C SER A 110 3.82 -3.27 2.98
N ASP A 111 3.53 -2.44 1.98
CA ASP A 111 4.54 -2.12 0.98
C ASP A 111 5.65 -1.27 1.62
N ASP A 112 6.85 -1.32 1.02
CA ASP A 112 8.03 -0.65 1.55
C ASP A 112 8.08 0.84 1.25
N ASP A 113 7.09 1.38 0.53
CA ASP A 113 6.93 2.80 0.19
C ASP A 113 5.70 3.45 0.86
N ASP A 114 4.89 2.70 1.60
CA ASP A 114 3.71 3.17 2.32
C ASP A 114 4.07 3.84 3.66
N PHE A 115 3.14 4.59 4.25
CA PHE A 115 3.35 5.23 5.55
C PHE A 115 2.35 4.75 6.61
N ALA A 116 2.81 4.68 7.86
CA ALA A 116 2.00 4.34 9.02
C ALA A 116 2.00 5.45 10.08
N ALA A 117 0.89 5.54 10.82
CA ALA A 117 0.74 6.43 11.96
C ALA A 117 1.58 5.93 13.16
N GLU A 118 2.07 6.85 13.99
CA GLU A 118 2.89 6.51 15.16
C GLU A 118 2.13 5.66 16.19
N ASN A 119 0.81 5.79 16.25
CA ASN A 119 -0.06 5.04 17.15
C ASN A 119 -0.62 3.75 16.54
N LEU A 120 -0.11 3.27 15.39
CA LEU A 120 -0.58 2.07 14.68
C LEU A 120 -0.82 0.87 15.60
N PHE A 121 0.17 0.51 16.42
CA PHE A 121 0.07 -0.64 17.33
C PHE A 121 -0.83 -0.35 18.53
N ASP A 122 -0.73 0.83 19.13
CA ASP A 122 -1.52 1.20 20.30
C ASP A 122 -3.03 1.22 19.99
N ALA A 123 -3.39 1.66 18.78
CA ALA A 123 -4.76 1.68 18.28
C ALA A 123 -5.37 0.28 18.07
N THR A 124 -4.54 -0.73 17.82
CA THR A 124 -4.97 -2.07 17.40
C THR A 124 -4.78 -3.14 18.49
N GLU A 125 -3.95 -2.88 19.50
CA GLU A 125 -3.62 -3.83 20.57
C GLU A 125 -4.84 -4.29 21.38
N GLN A 126 -5.65 -3.36 21.90
CA GLN A 126 -6.86 -3.74 22.65
C GLN A 126 -7.90 -4.47 21.79
N PRO A 127 -8.24 -3.97 20.57
CA PRO A 127 -9.10 -4.71 19.65
C PRO A 127 -8.62 -6.15 19.39
N LEU A 128 -7.32 -6.39 19.31
CA LEU A 128 -6.75 -7.67 18.88
C LEU A 128 -6.17 -8.53 19.98
N LYS A 129 -6.41 -8.17 21.24
CA LYS A 129 -5.83 -8.84 22.41
C LYS A 129 -6.06 -10.35 22.47
N THR A 130 -7.14 -10.85 21.87
CA THR A 130 -7.52 -12.28 21.89
C THR A 130 -7.48 -12.91 20.50
N GLY A 131 -6.65 -12.40 19.59
CA GLY A 131 -6.63 -12.83 18.19
C GLY A 131 -7.65 -12.12 17.30
N GLY A 132 -7.45 -12.26 15.99
CA GLY A 132 -8.31 -11.70 14.96
C GLY A 132 -7.61 -10.62 14.15
N ILE A 133 -8.41 -9.81 13.44
CA ILE A 133 -7.91 -8.82 12.49
C ILE A 133 -8.60 -7.48 12.74
N ALA A 134 -7.82 -6.39 12.77
CA ALA A 134 -8.31 -5.03 12.82
C ALA A 134 -8.04 -4.40 11.47
N ARG A 135 -9.03 -3.68 10.92
CA ARG A 135 -8.89 -2.97 9.64
C ARG A 135 -9.33 -1.53 9.76
N TRP A 136 -8.80 -0.67 8.89
CA TRP A 136 -9.07 0.76 8.86
C TRP A 136 -9.05 1.32 7.43
N PRO A 137 -9.57 2.54 7.21
CA PRO A 137 -9.33 3.28 5.97
C PRO A 137 -7.85 3.60 5.74
N SER A 138 -7.29 3.20 4.59
CA SER A 138 -5.96 3.63 4.13
C SER A 138 -6.13 4.47 2.86
N PRO A 139 -6.01 5.81 2.93
CA PRO A 139 -6.09 6.68 1.76
C PRO A 139 -4.96 6.40 0.79
N VAL A 140 -5.17 6.71 -0.48
CA VAL A 140 -4.10 6.74 -1.47
C VAL A 140 -3.59 8.17 -1.57
N LEU A 141 -2.29 8.35 -1.34
CA LEU A 141 -1.57 9.60 -1.55
C LEU A 141 -1.17 9.71 -3.03
N GLY A 142 -1.78 10.67 -3.71
CA GLY A 142 -1.51 11.08 -5.09
C GLY A 142 -2.20 12.42 -5.35
N ASN A 143 -2.62 12.71 -6.58
CA ASN A 143 -3.32 13.96 -6.93
C ASN A 143 -4.66 14.17 -6.18
N THR A 144 -5.14 13.14 -5.50
CA THR A 144 -6.32 13.17 -4.64
C THR A 144 -6.11 12.24 -3.46
N LEU A 145 -6.60 12.60 -2.27
CA LEU A 145 -6.76 11.66 -1.16
C LEU A 145 -7.95 10.73 -1.48
N VAL A 146 -7.66 9.59 -2.11
CA VAL A 146 -8.68 8.59 -2.45
C VAL A 146 -8.81 7.61 -1.30
N ASN A 147 -9.85 7.80 -0.48
CA ASN A 147 -10.62 6.80 0.29
C ASN A 147 -11.39 7.58 1.36
N ARG A 148 -12.60 8.00 0.99
CA ARG A 148 -13.50 8.66 1.94
C ARG A 148 -14.05 7.63 2.91
N ARG A 149 -14.27 8.04 4.16
CA ARG A 149 -15.11 7.26 5.11
C ARG A 149 -16.37 6.81 4.38
N ALA A 150 -16.80 5.57 4.62
CA ALA A 150 -18.10 5.13 4.15
C ALA A 150 -19.16 6.12 4.62
N GLU A 151 -19.82 6.83 3.71
CA GLU A 151 -21.07 7.46 4.11
C GLU A 151 -21.99 6.33 4.59
N LYS A 152 -22.50 6.41 5.83
CA LYS A 152 -23.31 5.36 6.48
C LYS A 152 -24.46 4.86 5.58
N HIS A 153 -24.88 5.69 4.63
CA HIS A 153 -25.95 5.44 3.67
C HIS A 153 -25.53 4.44 2.58
N PHE A 154 -24.28 4.50 2.11
CA PHE A 154 -23.76 3.57 1.12
C PHE A 154 -23.63 2.15 1.69
N LEU A 155 -23.27 2.01 2.96
CA LEU A 155 -23.24 0.71 3.65
C LEU A 155 -24.61 0.02 3.62
N LYS A 156 -25.69 0.74 3.97
CA LYS A 156 -27.05 0.21 3.95
C LYS A 156 -27.49 -0.19 2.54
N LEU A 157 -27.18 0.65 1.54
CA LEU A 157 -27.48 0.37 0.14
C LEU A 157 -26.75 -0.89 -0.34
N ARG A 158 -25.46 -1.04 -0.02
CA ARG A 158 -24.67 -2.21 -0.43
C ARG A 158 -25.17 -3.51 0.20
N PHE A 159 -25.51 -3.52 1.50
CA PHE A 159 -26.11 -4.70 2.13
C PHE A 159 -27.42 -5.10 1.44
N TRP A 160 -28.25 -4.11 1.11
CA TRP A 160 -29.47 -4.34 0.35
C TRP A 160 -29.18 -4.89 -1.05
N LEU A 161 -28.22 -4.31 -1.77
CA LEU A 161 -27.77 -4.76 -3.10
C LEU A 161 -27.23 -6.18 -3.07
N HIS A 162 -26.37 -6.52 -2.10
CA HIS A 162 -25.79 -7.85 -1.95
C HIS A 162 -26.88 -8.91 -1.70
N ARG A 163 -27.87 -8.58 -0.86
CA ARG A 163 -29.04 -9.43 -0.65
C ARG A 163 -29.86 -9.60 -1.93
N LYS A 164 -30.05 -8.52 -2.70
CA LYS A 164 -30.81 -8.55 -3.95
C LYS A 164 -30.09 -9.33 -5.05
N VAL A 165 -28.77 -9.19 -5.21
CA VAL A 165 -28.00 -9.96 -6.21
C VAL A 165 -28.02 -11.46 -5.89
N ARG A 166 -27.95 -11.85 -4.62
CA ARG A 166 -28.10 -13.25 -4.23
C ARG A 166 -29.49 -13.82 -4.55
N LEU A 167 -30.54 -13.00 -4.42
CA LEU A 167 -31.91 -13.40 -4.76
C LEU A 167 -32.20 -13.39 -6.27
N TYR A 168 -31.51 -12.52 -7.03
CA TYR A 168 -31.76 -12.32 -8.46
C TYR A 168 -30.46 -12.25 -9.27
N PRO A 169 -29.65 -13.32 -9.30
CA PRO A 169 -28.29 -13.27 -9.84
C PRO A 169 -28.24 -12.93 -11.33
N ALA A 170 -29.18 -13.44 -12.14
CA ALA A 170 -29.24 -13.15 -13.58
C ALA A 170 -29.68 -11.70 -13.87
N LYS A 171 -30.69 -11.19 -13.13
CA LYS A 171 -31.27 -9.85 -13.38
C LYS A 171 -30.36 -8.73 -12.92
N LEU A 172 -29.48 -8.99 -11.95
CA LEU A 172 -28.61 -8.00 -11.36
C LEU A 172 -27.13 -8.32 -11.59
N ALA A 173 -26.83 -9.13 -12.62
CA ALA A 173 -25.45 -9.48 -12.99
C ALA A 173 -24.60 -8.23 -13.28
N PHE A 174 -25.19 -7.17 -13.83
CA PHE A 174 -24.51 -5.90 -14.09
C PHE A 174 -24.11 -5.15 -12.81
N LEU A 175 -24.75 -5.43 -11.66
CA LEU A 175 -24.37 -4.86 -10.37
C LEU A 175 -23.34 -5.71 -9.64
N LYS A 176 -23.07 -6.94 -10.13
CA LYS A 176 -22.11 -7.87 -9.51
C LYS A 176 -20.73 -7.21 -9.30
N PRO A 177 -20.14 -6.46 -10.26
CA PRO A 177 -18.84 -5.78 -10.04
C PRO A 177 -18.85 -4.80 -8.87
N LEU A 178 -19.97 -4.11 -8.61
CA LEU A 178 -20.13 -3.15 -7.51
C LEU A 178 -20.26 -3.82 -6.13
N ILE A 179 -20.37 -5.16 -6.10
CA ILE A 179 -20.73 -5.93 -4.91
C ILE A 179 -19.65 -6.98 -4.62
N THR A 180 -19.08 -7.60 -5.65
CA THR A 180 -18.13 -8.69 -5.50
C THR A 180 -16.72 -8.23 -5.15
N GLY A 181 -16.31 -6.98 -5.38
CA GLY A 181 -15.00 -6.48 -4.97
C GLY A 181 -13.79 -7.22 -5.57
N GLY A 182 -13.00 -6.46 -6.31
CA GLY A 182 -11.88 -6.80 -7.19
C GLY A 182 -11.29 -8.21 -7.29
N GLU A 183 -11.30 -8.74 -8.52
CA GLU A 183 -10.45 -9.85 -9.00
C GLU A 183 -9.07 -9.35 -9.49
N SER A 184 -8.83 -8.03 -9.46
CA SER A 184 -7.58 -7.38 -9.87
C SER A 184 -7.22 -6.21 -8.94
N ILE A 185 -5.95 -5.78 -8.94
CA ILE A 185 -5.49 -4.64 -8.13
C ILE A 185 -6.28 -3.36 -8.47
N ALA A 186 -6.45 -3.06 -9.76
CA ALA A 186 -7.19 -1.88 -10.22
C ALA A 186 -8.68 -1.88 -9.79
N SER A 187 -9.29 -3.04 -9.60
CA SER A 187 -10.67 -3.14 -9.11
C SER A 187 -10.77 -3.07 -7.59
N ILE A 188 -9.70 -3.38 -6.87
CA ILE A 188 -9.59 -3.18 -5.42
C ILE A 188 -9.41 -1.69 -5.09
N GLU A 189 -8.57 -0.97 -5.85
CA GLU A 189 -8.24 0.43 -5.61
C GLU A 189 -9.42 1.40 -5.78
N ASN A 190 -10.46 1.01 -6.52
CA ASN A 190 -11.66 1.80 -6.74
C ASN A 190 -12.82 1.46 -5.77
N GLU A 191 -12.66 0.40 -4.98
CA GLU A 191 -13.66 0.03 -3.97
C GLU A 191 -13.45 0.92 -2.73
N PRO A 192 -14.50 1.19 -1.94
CA PRO A 192 -14.28 1.84 -0.65
C PRO A 192 -13.49 0.95 0.32
N CYS A 193 -12.55 1.54 1.07
CA CYS A 193 -11.62 0.86 1.99
C CYS A 193 -12.22 -0.13 3.01
N TYR A 194 -13.52 -0.08 3.28
CA TYR A 194 -14.22 -1.01 4.17
C TYR A 194 -14.68 -2.31 3.49
N ILE A 195 -14.36 -2.50 2.21
CA ILE A 195 -14.75 -3.68 1.41
C ILE A 195 -13.55 -4.53 1.00
N PHE A 196 -12.36 -3.97 1.00
CA PHE A 196 -11.16 -4.66 0.55
C PHE A 196 -10.06 -4.62 1.62
N PHE A 197 -9.14 -5.56 1.51
CA PHE A 197 -7.94 -5.62 2.31
C PHE A 197 -6.75 -5.35 1.40
N GLN A 198 -6.05 -4.26 1.69
CA GLN A 198 -4.70 -4.01 1.17
C GLN A 198 -3.73 -4.25 2.32
N THR A 199 -2.52 -4.74 2.06
CA THR A 199 -1.58 -5.13 3.13
C THR A 199 -1.44 -4.02 4.16
N ASN A 200 -1.34 -2.77 3.71
CA ASN A 200 -1.26 -1.61 4.57
C ASN A 200 -2.53 -1.22 5.35
N ASN A 201 -3.71 -1.85 5.17
CA ASN A 201 -4.97 -1.40 5.79
C ASN A 201 -5.51 -2.33 6.90
N TYR A 202 -4.68 -3.27 7.37
CA TYR A 202 -5.02 -4.12 8.49
C TYR A 202 -3.83 -4.52 9.37
N MET A 203 -4.18 -4.99 10.57
CA MET A 203 -3.31 -5.58 11.58
C MET A 203 -3.85 -6.97 11.92
N LEU A 204 -2.97 -7.95 11.99
CA LEU A 204 -3.30 -9.33 12.32
C LEU A 204 -2.75 -9.67 13.71
N ASN A 205 -3.57 -10.26 14.57
CA ASN A 205 -3.07 -11.13 15.64
C ASN A 205 -3.28 -12.59 15.21
N PRO A 206 -2.21 -13.33 14.90
CA PRO A 206 -2.28 -14.65 14.30
C PRO A 206 -2.59 -15.77 15.31
N THR A 207 -2.79 -15.47 16.60
CA THR A 207 -3.09 -16.50 17.61
C THR A 207 -4.24 -17.40 17.17
N GLY A 208 -3.95 -18.70 17.04
CA GLY A 208 -4.91 -19.73 16.63
C GLY A 208 -5.07 -19.90 15.12
N LEU A 209 -4.27 -19.20 14.29
CA LEU A 209 -4.19 -19.43 12.85
C LEU A 209 -3.02 -20.36 12.51
N SER A 210 -3.14 -21.11 11.41
CA SER A 210 -2.03 -21.90 10.88
C SER A 210 -0.99 -21.02 10.17
N PRO A 211 0.28 -21.46 10.07
CA PRO A 211 1.32 -20.75 9.32
C PRO A 211 0.89 -20.40 7.88
N GLU A 212 0.32 -21.37 7.16
CA GLU A 212 -0.12 -21.20 5.76
C GLU A 212 -1.20 -20.12 5.65
N ARG A 213 -2.05 -20.04 6.68
CA ARG A 213 -3.10 -19.03 6.75
C ARG A 213 -2.50 -17.65 6.95
N VAL A 214 -1.49 -17.51 7.80
CA VAL A 214 -0.78 -16.23 8.02
C VAL A 214 -0.10 -15.77 6.73
N VAL A 215 0.59 -16.67 6.03
CA VAL A 215 1.25 -16.39 4.74
C VAL A 215 0.26 -15.88 3.69
N SER A 216 -0.99 -16.35 3.72
CA SER A 216 -2.01 -15.88 2.78
C SER A 216 -2.37 -14.39 2.92
N PHE A 217 -1.98 -13.75 4.03
CA PHE A 217 -2.14 -12.32 4.28
C PHE A 217 -0.94 -11.47 3.83
N LEU A 218 0.09 -12.04 3.19
CA LEU A 218 1.23 -11.26 2.69
C LEU A 218 0.95 -10.55 1.35
N ASP A 219 -0.10 -10.96 0.63
CA ASP A 219 -0.45 -10.44 -0.69
C ASP A 219 -1.86 -9.85 -0.69
N HIS A 220 -2.07 -8.70 -1.35
CA HIS A 220 -3.37 -8.03 -1.40
C HIS A 220 -4.51 -8.93 -1.89
N LEU A 221 -4.28 -9.67 -2.97
CA LEU A 221 -5.30 -10.49 -3.61
C LEU A 221 -5.62 -11.73 -2.76
N ARG A 222 -4.58 -12.40 -2.26
CA ARG A 222 -4.71 -13.55 -1.37
C ARG A 222 -5.34 -13.15 -0.05
N ALA A 223 -4.92 -12.05 0.56
CA ALA A 223 -5.48 -11.53 1.80
C ALA A 223 -6.99 -11.34 1.63
N ASN A 224 -7.42 -10.57 0.61
CA ASN A 224 -8.84 -10.31 0.36
C ASN A 224 -9.66 -11.60 0.15
N ARG A 225 -9.11 -12.61 -0.53
CA ARG A 225 -9.76 -13.94 -0.65
C ARG A 225 -9.81 -14.66 0.69
N SER A 226 -8.71 -14.68 1.41
CA SER A 226 -8.58 -15.32 2.72
C SER A 226 -9.60 -14.76 3.70
N PHE A 227 -9.70 -13.45 3.83
CA PHE A 227 -10.69 -12.78 4.68
C PHE A 227 -12.14 -13.19 4.41
N ARG A 228 -12.45 -13.63 3.20
CA ARG A 228 -13.81 -14.05 2.81
C ARG A 228 -14.05 -15.54 2.96
N ALA A 229 -13.00 -16.35 3.02
CA ALA A 229 -13.10 -17.81 3.01
C ALA A 229 -13.51 -18.40 4.36
N GLU A 230 -13.07 -17.81 5.48
CA GLU A 230 -13.26 -18.39 6.82
C GLU A 230 -13.66 -17.33 7.85
N PRO A 231 -14.46 -17.71 8.87
CA PRO A 231 -14.84 -16.82 9.94
C PRO A 231 -13.61 -16.47 10.81
N ILE A 232 -13.09 -15.26 10.63
CA ILE A 232 -12.09 -14.65 11.50
C ILE A 232 -12.75 -13.48 12.24
N ARG A 233 -12.41 -13.31 13.52
CA ARG A 233 -12.84 -12.14 14.29
C ARG A 233 -12.31 -10.87 13.62
N LEU A 234 -13.21 -10.06 13.09
CA LEU A 234 -12.88 -8.82 12.39
C LEU A 234 -13.37 -7.61 13.19
N VAL A 235 -12.46 -6.68 13.48
CA VAL A 235 -12.77 -5.37 14.06
C VAL A 235 -12.53 -4.30 13.00
N THR A 236 -13.48 -3.38 12.82
CA THR A 236 -13.34 -2.26 11.89
C THR A 236 -13.15 -0.96 12.68
N LEU A 237 -12.03 -0.30 12.47
CA LEU A 237 -11.68 1.01 13.03
C LEU A 237 -12.01 2.09 12.00
N SER A 238 -13.30 2.32 11.73
CA SER A 238 -13.76 3.19 10.62
C SER A 238 -13.33 4.65 10.72
N ASP A 239 -12.98 5.09 11.93
CA ASP A 239 -12.76 6.50 12.23
C ASP A 239 -11.26 6.83 12.39
N GLN A 240 -10.39 5.83 12.24
CA GLN A 240 -8.94 5.99 12.40
C GLN A 240 -8.23 5.81 11.07
N TYR A 241 -7.28 6.69 10.77
CA TYR A 241 -6.40 6.57 9.62
C TYR A 241 -5.01 6.20 10.13
N LEU A 242 -4.70 4.90 10.13
CA LEU A 242 -3.45 4.38 10.69
C LEU A 242 -2.37 4.13 9.65
N SER A 243 -2.70 4.28 8.37
CA SER A 243 -1.77 4.19 7.25
C SER A 243 -2.28 4.95 6.04
N ILE A 244 -1.39 5.16 5.08
CA ILE A 244 -1.70 5.74 3.77
C ILE A 244 -0.86 5.00 2.71
N CYS A 245 -1.50 4.66 1.59
CA CYS A 245 -0.83 4.09 0.45
C CYS A 245 -0.11 5.19 -0.33
N ASN A 246 1.19 5.08 -0.54
CA ASN A 246 1.95 6.07 -1.28
C ASN A 246 1.97 5.74 -2.77
N LYS A 247 1.43 6.62 -3.61
CA LYS A 247 1.49 6.50 -5.08
C LYS A 247 2.11 7.71 -5.76
N LEU A 248 2.95 8.49 -5.04
CA LEU A 248 3.80 9.55 -5.60
C LEU A 248 4.57 9.05 -6.84
N PRO A 249 4.99 9.92 -7.78
CA PRO A 249 4.88 9.69 -9.24
C PRO A 249 5.72 8.54 -9.80
N THR A 250 6.50 7.84 -8.97
CA THR A 250 7.12 6.56 -9.29
C THR A 250 6.20 5.35 -9.13
N SER A 251 4.92 5.53 -8.81
CA SER A 251 3.91 4.49 -9.08
C SER A 251 3.84 4.25 -10.59
N ILE A 252 4.16 3.03 -11.04
CA ILE A 252 4.15 2.70 -12.49
C ILE A 252 2.80 3.02 -13.15
N THR A 253 1.69 2.80 -12.44
CA THR A 253 0.35 3.13 -12.96
C THR A 253 0.16 4.63 -13.12
N MET A 254 0.60 5.44 -12.16
CA MET A 254 0.53 6.92 -12.25
C MET A 254 1.46 7.42 -13.35
N LEU A 255 2.69 6.90 -13.38
CA LEU A 255 3.70 7.24 -14.37
C LEU A 255 3.19 6.98 -15.79
N ARG A 256 2.62 5.80 -16.03
CA ARG A 256 2.01 5.44 -17.32
C ARG A 256 0.91 6.41 -17.71
N ASN A 257 0.02 6.76 -16.78
CA ASN A 257 -1.09 7.66 -17.05
C ASN A 257 -0.59 9.06 -17.46
N ILE A 258 0.43 9.58 -16.75
CA ILE A 258 1.02 10.88 -17.07
C ILE A 258 1.75 10.81 -18.41
N MET A 259 2.66 9.86 -18.60
CA MET A 259 3.47 9.75 -19.81
C MET A 259 2.66 9.49 -21.08
N ASN A 260 1.50 8.83 -20.98
CA ASN A 260 0.59 8.62 -22.09
C ASN A 260 -0.36 9.81 -22.36
N SER A 261 -0.42 10.79 -21.46
CA SER A 261 -1.31 11.95 -21.57
C SER A 261 -0.67 13.17 -22.24
N VAL A 262 0.64 13.17 -22.40
CA VAL A 262 1.43 14.29 -22.91
C VAL A 262 2.59 13.78 -23.78
N GLU A 263 3.13 14.65 -24.63
CA GLU A 263 4.30 14.31 -25.44
C GLU A 263 5.55 14.17 -24.57
N LYS A 264 6.56 13.40 -25.04
CA LYS A 264 7.80 13.19 -24.27
C LYS A 264 8.49 14.49 -23.86
N ALA A 265 8.45 15.51 -24.71
CA ALA A 265 9.03 16.83 -24.44
C ALA A 265 8.36 17.57 -23.26
N GLU A 266 7.14 17.16 -22.88
CA GLU A 266 6.35 17.76 -21.82
C GLU A 266 6.37 16.97 -20.51
N TRP A 267 7.05 15.80 -20.47
CA TRP A 267 7.04 14.92 -19.30
C TRP A 267 7.58 15.59 -18.05
N HIS A 268 8.66 16.38 -18.17
CA HIS A 268 9.25 17.08 -17.05
C HIS A 268 8.24 18.06 -16.42
N SER A 269 7.66 18.95 -17.23
CA SER A 269 6.62 19.88 -16.77
C SER A 269 5.35 19.19 -16.28
N ALA A 270 5.01 18.02 -16.84
CA ALA A 270 3.88 17.23 -16.38
C ALA A 270 4.11 16.67 -14.97
N ILE A 271 5.24 16.00 -14.73
CA ILE A 271 5.59 15.47 -13.40
C ILE A 271 5.77 16.60 -12.39
N GLU A 272 6.45 17.69 -12.75
CA GLU A 272 6.58 18.86 -11.89
C GLU A 272 5.21 19.41 -11.47
N ARG A 273 4.28 19.55 -12.42
CA ARG A 273 2.92 19.99 -12.13
C ARG A 273 2.22 19.05 -11.15
N GLU A 274 2.36 17.73 -11.31
CA GLU A 274 1.80 16.77 -10.35
C GLU A 274 2.41 16.94 -8.94
N ILE A 275 3.74 17.04 -8.83
CA ILE A 275 4.41 17.26 -7.55
C ILE A 275 3.94 18.56 -6.88
N ARG A 276 3.80 19.65 -7.65
CA ARG A 276 3.32 20.94 -7.15
C ARG A 276 1.85 20.90 -6.71
N GLN A 277 1.00 20.17 -7.43
CA GLN A 277 -0.39 19.93 -6.99
C GLN A 277 -0.40 19.17 -5.66
N MET A 278 0.46 18.16 -5.52
CA MET A 278 0.58 17.39 -4.30
C MET A 278 1.12 18.22 -3.13
N ALA A 279 2.06 19.13 -3.37
CA ALA A 279 2.52 20.10 -2.38
C ALA A 279 1.38 20.94 -1.78
N GLY A 280 0.32 21.17 -2.56
CA GLY A 280 -0.87 21.91 -2.14
C GLY A 280 -1.95 21.08 -1.43
N ILE A 281 -1.72 19.79 -1.17
CA ILE A 281 -2.70 18.94 -0.48
C ILE A 281 -2.85 19.39 0.98
N GLU A 282 -4.08 19.76 1.34
CA GLU A 282 -4.49 19.94 2.72
C GLU A 282 -4.93 18.61 3.32
N PHE A 283 -4.26 18.17 4.38
CA PHE A 283 -4.64 16.97 5.11
C PHE A 283 -5.75 17.28 6.13
N PRO A 284 -6.79 16.46 6.23
CA PRO A 284 -7.74 16.55 7.34
C PRO A 284 -7.02 16.29 8.68
N GLU A 285 -7.62 16.72 9.78
CA GLU A 285 -7.05 16.61 11.14
C GLU A 285 -6.57 15.19 11.45
N GLU A 286 -7.33 14.17 11.04
CA GLU A 286 -7.00 12.77 11.31
C GLU A 286 -5.80 12.22 10.49
N LEU A 287 -5.35 12.95 9.46
CA LEU A 287 -4.20 12.63 8.62
C LEU A 287 -3.04 13.64 8.78
N VAL A 288 -3.12 14.56 9.75
CA VAL A 288 -2.08 15.58 9.94
C VAL A 288 -0.68 14.99 10.17
N TRP A 289 -0.63 13.75 10.71
CA TRP A 289 0.60 12.99 10.90
C TRP A 289 1.34 12.65 9.59
N VAL A 290 0.65 12.66 8.45
CA VAL A 290 1.24 12.47 7.11
C VAL A 290 2.00 13.70 6.64
N SER A 291 1.66 14.90 7.16
CA SER A 291 2.20 16.17 6.66
C SER A 291 3.74 16.26 6.66
N PRO A 292 4.47 15.83 7.71
CA PRO A 292 5.93 15.90 7.71
C PRO A 292 6.56 15.03 6.63
N VAL A 293 6.14 13.76 6.51
CA VAL A 293 6.69 12.81 5.54
C VAL A 293 6.31 13.19 4.10
N HIS A 294 5.11 13.74 3.90
CA HIS A 294 4.68 14.27 2.62
C HIS A 294 5.53 15.46 2.16
N ARG A 295 5.83 16.41 3.06
CA ARG A 295 6.70 17.54 2.75
C ARG A 295 8.10 17.07 2.36
N GLU A 296 8.67 16.13 3.10
CA GLU A 296 9.98 15.56 2.80
C GLU A 296 10.04 14.95 1.39
N LEU A 297 9.01 14.20 0.99
CA LEU A 297 8.93 13.64 -0.36
C LEU A 297 8.79 14.73 -1.43
N VAL A 298 7.91 15.70 -1.23
CA VAL A 298 7.72 16.83 -2.15
C VAL A 298 9.04 17.60 -2.33
N ASP A 299 9.72 17.90 -1.23
CA ASP A 299 11.00 18.60 -1.23
C ASP A 299 12.06 17.79 -1.97
N TYR A 300 12.13 16.47 -1.76
CA TYR A 300 13.02 15.59 -2.50
C TYR A 300 12.75 15.64 -4.02
N PHE A 301 11.49 15.52 -4.44
CA PHE A 301 11.14 15.57 -5.86
C PHE A 301 11.47 16.91 -6.50
N LEU A 302 11.11 18.03 -5.85
CA LEU A 302 11.34 19.36 -6.40
C LEU A 302 12.82 19.74 -6.44
N ASN A 303 13.60 19.35 -5.42
CA ASN A 303 14.99 19.80 -5.29
C ASN A 303 16.01 18.83 -5.90
N THR A 304 15.66 17.55 -6.09
CA THR A 304 16.57 16.53 -6.60
C THR A 304 16.12 15.99 -7.96
N VAL A 305 14.88 15.49 -8.07
CA VAL A 305 14.42 14.79 -9.28
C VAL A 305 14.12 15.74 -10.44
N ILE A 306 13.42 16.84 -10.14
CA ILE A 306 12.94 17.83 -11.13
C ILE A 306 14.00 18.89 -11.45
N LYS A 307 15.01 19.05 -10.60
CA LYS A 307 16.03 20.07 -10.81
C LYS A 307 16.66 19.93 -12.19
N GLU A 308 16.57 20.98 -13.01
CA GLU A 308 17.14 21.00 -14.36
C GLU A 308 18.64 20.70 -14.27
N LEU A 309 19.11 19.77 -15.11
CA LEU A 309 20.53 19.56 -15.36
C LEU A 309 21.04 20.78 -16.14
N THR A 310 21.40 21.83 -15.42
CA THR A 310 22.04 23.06 -15.95
C THR A 310 23.36 22.74 -16.63
#